data_AF-W0ANM5-F1
#
_entry.id   AF-W0ANM5-F1
#
_cell.length_a   1.000
_cell.length_b   1.000
_cell.length_c   1.000
_cell.angle_alpha   90.00
_cell.angle_beta   90.00
_cell.angle_gamma   90.00
#
_symmetry.space_group_name_H-M   'P 1'
#
loop_
_entity.id
_entity.type
_entity.pdbx_description
1 polymer ?
#
loop_
_entity_poly.entity_id
_entity_poly.type
_entity_poly.pdbx_seq_one_letter_code
_entity_poly.pdbx_strand_id
1 'polypeptide(L)'
;MTGAELLEAFAKQARSRRDIDSLPDAELARELGISVAMLHAYRKKELTPTQAATLIEKHGRAAERRLTASAIIPIVEFFELDATWTVQGKTCNIFSPRNEETGKENRYLAALRKRLTQAHGIYIFHDSRGRAIYAGKAVEQNLWKEMNNAFNRDRGEVQNIKRAYHPVTRGTFGGGLVKIKKQSVALHHIASYASAYEVPDGLIGKFEALIVRSFANDLLNVRMETI
;
A
#
# COMPACT_ATOMS: atom_id res chain seq x y z
N MET A 1 32.86 27.49 15.75
CA MET A 1 32.28 26.14 15.72
C MET A 1 32.93 25.39 14.57
N THR A 2 33.58 24.28 14.87
CA THR A 2 34.23 23.48 13.82
C THR A 2 33.15 22.77 13.00
N GLY A 3 33.40 22.56 11.70
CA GLY A 3 32.47 21.78 10.89
C GLY A 3 32.39 20.32 11.35
N ALA A 4 33.45 19.78 11.95
CA ALA A 4 33.45 18.45 12.55
C ALA A 4 32.42 18.33 13.70
N GLU A 5 32.39 19.29 14.63
CA GLU A 5 31.43 19.31 15.74
C GLU A 5 29.98 19.37 15.24
N LEU A 6 29.69 20.25 14.28
CA LEU A 6 28.33 20.38 13.73
C LEU A 6 27.88 19.10 13.02
N LEU A 7 28.74 18.52 12.19
CA LEU A 7 28.43 17.29 11.46
C LEU A 7 28.24 16.10 12.40
N GLU A 8 29.02 16.02 13.49
CA GLU A 8 28.86 14.99 14.51
C GLU A 8 27.54 15.17 15.28
N ALA A 9 27.12 16.41 15.56
CA ALA A 9 25.81 16.67 16.15
C ALA A 9 24.67 16.18 15.26
N PHE A 10 24.73 16.45 13.94
CA PHE A 10 23.76 15.90 12.97
C PHE A 10 23.81 14.37 12.93
N ALA A 11 24.99 13.77 12.91
CA ALA A 11 25.15 12.31 12.90
C ALA A 11 24.57 11.66 14.17
N LYS A 12 24.81 12.26 15.34
CA LYS A 12 24.25 11.80 16.63
C LYS A 12 22.72 11.87 16.63
N GLN A 13 22.14 12.98 16.17
CA GLN A 13 20.69 13.12 16.04
C GLN A 13 20.09 12.09 15.06
N ALA A 14 20.74 11.89 13.91
CA ALA A 14 20.29 10.92 12.92
C ALA A 14 20.35 9.47 13.43
N ARG A 15 21.42 9.10 14.15
CA ARG A 15 21.59 7.80 14.80
C ARG A 15 20.51 7.54 15.86
N SER A 16 20.32 8.50 16.77
CA SER A 16 19.31 8.39 17.83
C SER A 16 17.90 8.23 17.28
N ARG A 17 17.55 8.96 16.21
CA ARG A 17 16.22 8.90 15.60
C ARG A 17 15.97 7.60 14.83
N ARG A 18 17.03 6.88 14.43
CA ARG A 18 16.95 5.65 13.64
C ARG A 18 17.32 4.39 14.42
N ASP A 19 17.72 4.54 15.68
CA ASP A 19 18.19 3.46 16.55
C ASP A 19 19.33 2.64 15.91
N ILE A 20 20.39 3.33 15.47
CA ILE A 20 21.57 2.70 14.85
C ILE A 20 22.87 3.21 15.47
N ASP A 21 23.85 2.33 15.60
CA ASP A 21 25.14 2.64 16.24
C ASP A 21 26.08 3.48 15.36
N SER A 22 26.03 3.26 14.05
CA SER A 22 26.91 3.90 13.08
C SER A 22 26.14 4.43 11.88
N LEU A 23 26.64 5.54 11.32
CA LEU A 23 26.07 6.18 10.15
C LEU A 23 27.19 6.42 9.12
N PRO A 24 27.17 5.74 7.96
CA PRO A 24 28.16 5.95 6.91
C PRO A 24 28.15 7.38 6.38
N ASP A 25 29.30 7.89 5.95
CA ASP A 25 29.44 9.27 5.42
C ASP A 25 28.53 9.54 4.22
N ALA A 26 28.32 8.54 3.36
CA ALA A 26 27.39 8.64 2.23
C ALA A 26 25.95 8.89 2.72
N GLU A 27 25.58 8.27 3.84
CA GLU A 27 24.25 8.41 4.39
C GLU A 27 24.07 9.72 5.16
N LEU A 28 25.09 10.17 5.89
CA LEU A 28 25.10 11.49 6.51
C LEU A 28 25.05 12.61 5.47
N ALA A 29 25.81 12.48 4.37
CA ALA A 29 25.77 13.43 3.25
C ALA A 29 24.38 13.50 2.62
N ARG A 30 23.73 12.34 2.41
CA ARG A 30 22.34 12.24 1.94
C ARG A 30 21.35 12.87 2.92
N GLU A 31 21.53 12.65 4.22
CA GLU A 31 20.68 13.22 5.27
C GLU A 31 20.74 14.76 5.25
N LEU A 32 21.93 15.32 5.05
CA LEU A 32 22.23 16.76 5.00
C LEU A 32 21.96 17.41 3.62
N GLY A 33 21.71 16.63 2.57
CA GLY A 33 21.49 17.17 1.23
C GLY A 33 22.75 17.75 0.57
N ILE A 34 23.92 17.19 0.86
CA ILE A 34 25.22 17.60 0.30
C ILE A 34 25.96 16.40 -0.31
N SER A 35 27.04 16.66 -1.05
CA SER A 35 27.92 15.59 -1.54
C SER A 35 28.89 15.13 -0.45
N VAL A 36 29.40 13.91 -0.57
CA VAL A 36 30.44 13.36 0.32
C VAL A 36 31.71 14.21 0.28
N ALA A 37 32.09 14.73 -0.89
CA ALA A 37 33.21 15.65 -1.03
C ALA A 37 33.01 16.96 -0.21
N MET A 38 31.80 17.52 -0.25
CA MET A 38 31.45 18.71 0.53
C MET A 38 31.45 18.42 2.04
N LEU A 39 30.97 17.23 2.44
CA LEU A 39 31.02 16.77 3.83
C LEU A 39 32.46 16.68 4.34
N HIS A 40 33.38 16.08 3.58
CA HIS A 40 34.80 16.04 3.93
C HIS A 40 35.43 17.43 3.97
N ALA A 41 35.06 18.33 3.05
CA ALA A 41 35.55 19.70 3.04
C ALA A 41 35.09 20.48 4.29
N TYR A 42 33.87 20.26 4.75
CA TYR A 42 33.32 20.88 5.96
C TYR A 42 33.97 20.33 7.24
N ARG A 43 34.30 19.03 7.31
CA ARG A 43 35.03 18.47 8.46
C ARG A 43 36.38 19.14 8.74
N LYS A 44 37.09 19.58 7.70
CA LYS A 44 38.47 20.08 7.81
C LYS A 44 38.59 21.55 8.20
N LYS A 45 37.49 22.29 8.36
CA LYS A 45 37.52 23.74 8.57
C LYS A 45 36.49 24.21 9.58
N GLU A 46 36.69 25.44 10.06
CA GLU A 46 35.64 26.17 10.73
C GLU A 46 34.58 26.62 9.72
N LEU A 47 33.31 26.53 10.13
CA LEU A 47 32.21 26.97 9.31
C LEU A 47 31.86 28.42 9.66
N THR A 48 31.70 29.25 8.64
CA THR A 48 31.13 30.59 8.84
C THR A 48 29.66 30.47 9.24
N PRO A 49 29.07 31.49 9.90
CA PRO A 49 27.64 31.50 10.21
C PRO A 49 26.76 31.24 8.99
N THR A 50 27.13 31.81 7.83
CA THR A 50 26.44 31.56 6.55
C THR A 50 26.55 30.11 6.09
N GLN A 51 27.73 29.47 6.22
CA GLN A 51 27.89 28.07 5.84
C GLN A 51 27.08 27.14 6.74
N ALA A 52 27.03 27.43 8.04
CA ALA A 52 26.19 26.69 8.99
C ALA A 52 24.70 26.86 8.66
N ALA A 53 24.23 28.08 8.42
CA ALA A 53 22.85 28.36 8.04
C ALA A 53 22.45 27.64 6.73
N THR A 54 23.30 27.72 5.70
CA THR A 54 23.08 27.02 4.43
C THR A 54 23.02 25.51 4.61
N LEU A 55 23.84 24.94 5.51
CA LEU A 55 23.80 23.49 5.79
C LEU A 55 22.48 23.09 6.45
N ILE A 56 21.98 23.89 7.39
CA ILE A 56 20.68 23.69 8.05
C ILE A 56 19.55 23.75 7.00
N GLU A 57 19.57 24.76 6.12
CA GLU A 57 18.57 24.90 5.05
C GLU A 57 18.59 23.69 4.10
N LYS A 58 19.79 23.25 3.69
CA LYS A 58 19.94 22.05 2.83
C LYS A 58 19.42 20.79 3.50
N HIS A 59 19.70 20.62 4.79
CA HIS A 59 19.15 19.51 5.56
C HIS A 59 17.62 19.54 5.58
N GLY A 60 17.02 20.72 5.81
CA GLY A 60 15.57 20.92 5.78
C GLY A 60 14.96 20.55 4.42
N ARG A 61 15.51 21.08 3.32
CA ARG A 61 15.05 20.75 1.96
C ARG A 61 15.23 19.26 1.62
N ALA A 62 16.32 18.65 2.09
CA ALA A 62 16.56 17.22 1.88
C ALA A 62 15.55 16.36 2.65
N ALA A 63 15.20 16.76 3.87
CA ALA A 63 14.16 16.11 4.67
C ALA A 63 12.79 16.21 4.01
N GLU A 64 12.41 17.39 3.52
CA GLU A 64 11.15 17.62 2.79
C GLU A 64 11.06 16.73 1.55
N ARG A 65 12.11 16.69 0.72
CA ARG A 65 12.15 15.81 -0.46
C ARG A 65 11.98 14.33 -0.10
N ARG A 66 12.64 13.87 0.96
CA ARG A 66 12.49 12.48 1.44
C ARG A 66 11.07 12.21 1.91
N LEU A 67 10.47 13.14 2.65
CA LEU A 67 9.09 13.02 3.11
C LEU A 67 8.12 12.92 1.94
N THR A 68 8.22 13.82 0.96
CA THR A 68 7.37 13.80 -0.24
C THR A 68 7.56 12.51 -1.05
N ALA A 69 8.80 12.06 -1.24
CA ALA A 69 9.08 10.82 -1.98
C ALA A 69 8.62 9.54 -1.25
N SER A 70 8.40 9.61 0.07
CA SER A 70 7.92 8.50 0.88
C SER A 70 6.46 8.65 1.30
N ALA A 71 5.76 9.69 0.81
CA ALA A 71 4.37 9.97 1.18
C ALA A 71 3.41 8.89 0.65
N ILE A 72 3.71 8.35 -0.54
CA ILE A 72 2.98 7.25 -1.16
C ILE A 72 3.94 6.44 -2.04
N ILE A 73 4.03 5.14 -1.80
CA ILE A 73 4.91 4.23 -2.52
C ILE A 73 4.05 3.13 -3.15
N PRO A 74 3.93 3.06 -4.49
CA PRO A 74 3.23 1.96 -5.15
C PRO A 74 3.92 0.63 -4.84
N ILE A 75 3.15 -0.35 -4.37
CA ILE A 75 3.61 -1.73 -4.23
C ILE A 75 3.24 -2.51 -5.49
N VAL A 76 1.97 -2.38 -5.91
CA VAL A 76 1.47 -2.98 -7.14
C VAL A 76 0.27 -2.18 -7.64
N GLU A 77 0.11 -2.12 -8.96
CA GLU A 77 -0.98 -1.39 -9.63
C GLU A 77 -1.64 -2.34 -10.64
N PHE A 78 -2.97 -2.37 -10.62
CA PHE A 78 -3.79 -3.26 -11.45
C PHE A 78 -3.29 -4.72 -11.49
N PHE A 79 -2.89 -5.25 -10.34
CA PHE A 79 -2.50 -6.65 -10.20
C PHE A 79 -3.70 -7.56 -10.43
N GLU A 80 -3.61 -8.46 -11.41
CA GLU A 80 -4.66 -9.44 -11.69
C GLU A 80 -4.80 -10.42 -10.52
N LEU A 81 -6.03 -10.53 -10.02
CA LEU A 81 -6.36 -11.38 -8.89
C LEU A 81 -6.51 -12.83 -9.35
N ASP A 82 -5.81 -13.72 -8.65
CA ASP A 82 -5.94 -15.17 -8.83
C ASP A 82 -6.51 -15.76 -7.55
N ALA A 83 -7.82 -15.65 -7.44
CA ALA A 83 -8.59 -15.99 -6.25
C ALA A 83 -8.41 -17.47 -5.87
N THR A 84 -7.64 -17.74 -4.81
CA THR A 84 -7.28 -19.11 -4.39
C THR A 84 -7.98 -19.47 -3.08
N TRP A 85 -8.77 -20.54 -3.10
CA TRP A 85 -9.48 -21.00 -1.91
C TRP A 85 -8.51 -21.64 -0.93
N THR A 86 -8.64 -21.27 0.34
CA THR A 86 -7.93 -21.97 1.41
C THR A 86 -8.40 -23.43 1.49
N VAL A 87 -7.54 -24.33 2.00
CA VAL A 87 -7.81 -25.78 2.13
C VAL A 87 -9.14 -26.09 2.86
N GLN A 88 -9.60 -25.20 3.74
CA GLN A 88 -10.86 -25.35 4.47
C GLN A 88 -12.08 -24.80 3.70
N GLY A 89 -11.92 -24.25 2.50
CA GLY A 89 -12.97 -23.75 1.62
C GLY A 89 -13.73 -22.52 2.13
N LYS A 90 -13.33 -21.94 3.28
CA LYS A 90 -14.07 -20.86 3.96
C LYS A 90 -13.64 -19.46 3.56
N THR A 91 -12.38 -19.29 3.16
CA THR A 91 -11.81 -17.98 2.79
C THR A 91 -11.00 -18.10 1.52
N CYS A 92 -11.05 -17.06 0.70
CA CYS A 92 -10.32 -16.95 -0.56
C CYS A 92 -9.19 -15.93 -0.41
N ASN A 93 -7.96 -16.30 -0.77
CA ASN A 93 -6.86 -15.35 -0.83
C ASN A 93 -6.86 -14.63 -2.19
N ILE A 94 -6.45 -13.36 -2.18
CA ILE A 94 -6.32 -12.55 -3.40
C ILE A 94 -5.34 -13.14 -4.43
N PHE A 95 -4.35 -13.92 -3.96
CA PHE A 95 -3.48 -14.78 -4.76
C PHE A 95 -2.76 -15.80 -3.87
N SER A 96 -2.16 -16.83 -4.48
CA SER A 96 -1.24 -17.76 -3.81
C SER A 96 0.15 -17.69 -4.44
N PRO A 97 1.23 -17.51 -3.64
CA PRO A 97 2.59 -17.67 -4.15
C PRO A 97 2.91 -19.09 -4.61
N ARG A 98 2.17 -20.09 -4.13
CA ARG A 98 2.39 -21.50 -4.47
C ARG A 98 1.38 -21.93 -5.51
N ASN A 99 1.88 -22.42 -6.64
CA ASN A 99 1.05 -23.03 -7.66
C ASN A 99 0.57 -24.39 -7.17
N GLU A 100 -0.74 -24.64 -7.20
CA GLU A 100 -1.34 -25.85 -6.63
C GLU A 100 -1.02 -27.11 -7.45
N GLU A 101 -0.95 -27.00 -8.78
CA GLU A 101 -0.69 -28.12 -9.69
C GLU A 101 0.75 -28.64 -9.60
N THR A 102 1.70 -27.71 -9.53
CA THR A 102 3.15 -28.02 -9.56
C THR A 102 3.76 -28.03 -8.17
N GLY A 103 3.07 -27.48 -7.16
CA GLY A 103 3.58 -27.29 -5.80
C GLY A 103 4.75 -26.31 -5.69
N LYS A 104 5.17 -25.65 -6.78
CA LYS A 104 6.30 -24.73 -6.82
C LYS A 104 5.89 -23.32 -6.37
N GLU A 105 6.81 -22.64 -5.70
CA GLU A 105 6.63 -21.24 -5.30
C GLU A 105 7.08 -20.30 -6.42
N ASN A 106 6.21 -19.36 -6.78
CA ASN A 106 6.52 -18.22 -7.61
C ASN A 106 7.22 -17.15 -6.78
N ARG A 107 8.51 -16.91 -7.07
CA ARG A 107 9.36 -15.95 -6.34
C ARG A 107 8.82 -14.52 -6.36
N TYR A 108 8.21 -14.09 -7.46
CA TYR A 108 7.62 -12.75 -7.57
C TYR A 108 6.43 -12.61 -6.61
N LEU A 109 5.50 -13.57 -6.65
CA LEU A 109 4.32 -13.54 -5.76
C LEU A 109 4.71 -13.69 -4.29
N ALA A 110 5.74 -14.48 -3.98
CA ALA A 110 6.28 -14.59 -2.63
C ALA A 110 6.85 -13.26 -2.14
N ALA A 111 7.62 -12.56 -2.98
CA ALA A 111 8.15 -11.23 -2.68
C ALA A 111 7.04 -10.17 -2.54
N LEU A 112 6.03 -10.20 -3.41
CA LEU A 112 4.87 -9.31 -3.35
C LEU A 112 4.09 -9.52 -2.04
N ARG A 113 3.77 -10.76 -1.69
CA ARG A 113 3.11 -11.10 -0.43
C ARG A 113 3.93 -10.61 0.77
N LYS A 114 5.25 -10.82 0.75
CA LYS A 114 6.15 -10.33 1.80
C LYS A 114 6.08 -8.81 1.92
N ARG A 115 6.12 -8.08 0.81
CA ARG A 115 6.01 -6.61 0.81
C ARG A 115 4.67 -6.15 1.37
N LEU A 116 3.55 -6.74 0.95
CA LEU A 116 2.21 -6.44 1.47
C LEU A 116 2.05 -6.80 2.96
N THR A 117 2.81 -7.77 3.47
CA THR A 117 2.79 -8.16 4.90
C THR A 117 3.58 -7.18 5.77
N GLN A 118 4.54 -6.45 5.18
CA GLN A 118 5.42 -5.50 5.87
C GLN A 118 4.93 -4.05 5.80
N ALA A 119 3.89 -3.77 5.03
CA ALA A 119 3.43 -2.42 4.75
C ALA A 119 2.01 -2.16 5.26
N HIS A 120 1.81 -0.93 5.72
CA HIS A 120 0.52 -0.29 5.95
C HIS A 120 0.22 0.66 4.80
N GLY A 121 -1.06 1.00 4.58
CA GLY A 121 -1.39 1.99 3.57
C GLY A 121 -2.80 1.87 3.02
N ILE A 122 -2.93 2.07 1.71
CA ILE A 122 -4.21 2.12 1.01
C ILE A 122 -4.25 1.06 -0.08
N TYR A 123 -5.42 0.50 -0.33
CA TYR A 123 -5.66 -0.44 -1.42
C TYR A 123 -6.98 -0.14 -2.13
N ILE A 124 -7.04 -0.53 -3.40
CA ILE A 124 -8.19 -0.36 -4.28
C ILE A 124 -8.43 -1.67 -5.01
N PHE A 125 -9.67 -2.16 -5.01
CA PHE A 125 -10.11 -3.27 -5.86
C PHE A 125 -10.84 -2.72 -7.07
N HIS A 126 -10.61 -3.35 -8.22
CA HIS A 126 -11.19 -2.98 -9.50
C HIS A 126 -11.95 -4.15 -10.12
N ASP A 127 -12.99 -3.84 -10.90
CA ASP A 127 -13.66 -4.82 -11.76
C ASP A 127 -12.82 -5.17 -12.99
N SER A 128 -13.33 -6.07 -13.84
CA SER A 128 -12.67 -6.49 -15.10
C SER A 128 -12.50 -5.36 -16.14
N ARG A 129 -13.14 -4.20 -15.93
CA ARG A 129 -13.02 -3.02 -16.79
C ARG A 129 -12.01 -2.02 -16.21
N GLY A 130 -11.36 -2.34 -15.10
CA GLY A 130 -10.44 -1.46 -14.39
C GLY A 130 -11.14 -0.34 -13.60
N ARG A 131 -12.45 -0.45 -13.34
CA ARG A 131 -13.18 0.53 -12.52
C ARG A 131 -12.99 0.22 -11.05
N ALA A 132 -12.65 1.24 -10.27
CA ALA A 132 -12.60 1.12 -8.82
C ALA A 132 -13.98 0.77 -8.26
N ILE A 133 -14.08 -0.36 -7.56
CA ILE A 133 -15.32 -0.85 -6.94
C ILE A 133 -15.24 -0.84 -5.42
N TYR A 134 -14.04 -0.76 -4.85
CA TYR A 134 -13.83 -0.64 -3.42
C TYR A 134 -12.47 -0.01 -3.14
N ALA A 135 -12.40 0.86 -2.14
CA ALA A 135 -11.15 1.36 -1.60
C ALA A 135 -11.13 1.19 -0.08
N GLY A 136 -9.98 0.84 0.48
CA GLY A 136 -9.83 0.65 1.91
C GLY A 136 -8.44 1.03 2.40
N LYS A 137 -8.31 1.10 3.73
CA LYS A 137 -7.04 1.36 4.42
C LYS A 137 -6.63 0.17 5.27
N ALA A 138 -5.33 0.04 5.47
CA ALA A 138 -4.70 -0.94 6.36
C ALA A 138 -3.82 -0.17 7.35
N VAL A 139 -4.32 0.02 8.59
CA VAL A 139 -3.64 0.74 9.68
C VAL A 139 -3.35 -0.21 10.83
N GLU A 140 -4.39 -0.85 11.38
CA GLU A 140 -4.28 -1.81 12.50
C GLU A 140 -3.66 -3.14 12.08
N GLN A 141 -3.80 -3.47 10.79
CA GLN A 141 -3.26 -4.68 10.19
C GLN A 141 -2.51 -4.29 8.92
N ASN A 142 -1.57 -5.14 8.50
CA ASN A 142 -0.88 -4.97 7.24
C ASN A 142 -1.81 -5.12 6.02
N LEU A 143 -1.37 -4.57 4.89
CA LEU A 143 -2.10 -4.59 3.62
C LEU A 143 -2.53 -6.01 3.25
N TRP A 144 -1.65 -7.00 3.38
CA TRP A 144 -1.98 -8.38 3.06
C TRP A 144 -3.21 -8.89 3.82
N LYS A 145 -3.22 -8.75 5.15
CA LYS A 145 -4.32 -9.23 5.99
C LYS A 145 -5.62 -8.46 5.70
N GLU A 146 -5.56 -7.13 5.67
CA GLU A 146 -6.78 -6.32 5.50
C GLU A 146 -7.38 -6.46 4.09
N MET A 147 -6.56 -6.53 3.05
CA MET A 147 -7.04 -6.78 1.68
C MET A 147 -7.79 -8.12 1.60
N ASN A 148 -7.23 -9.20 2.16
CA ASN A 148 -7.90 -10.50 2.19
C ASN A 148 -9.18 -10.47 3.04
N ASN A 149 -9.19 -9.78 4.19
CA ASN A 149 -10.39 -9.62 5.00
C ASN A 149 -11.50 -8.89 4.20
N ALA A 150 -11.16 -7.78 3.54
CA ALA A 150 -12.09 -7.02 2.73
C ALA A 150 -12.57 -7.80 1.50
N PHE A 151 -11.72 -8.64 0.92
CA PHE A 151 -12.00 -9.51 -0.23
C PHE A 151 -13.08 -10.56 0.08
N ASN A 152 -13.10 -11.05 1.33
CA ASN A 152 -14.03 -12.09 1.80
C ASN A 152 -15.24 -11.56 2.58
N ARG A 153 -15.22 -10.29 3.00
CA ARG A 153 -16.25 -9.72 3.86
C ARG A 153 -17.63 -9.82 3.19
N ASP A 154 -18.60 -10.37 3.92
CA ASP A 154 -20.01 -10.25 3.56
C ASP A 154 -20.45 -8.80 3.75
N ARG A 155 -21.08 -8.25 2.72
CA ARG A 155 -21.48 -6.84 2.63
C ARG A 155 -22.99 -6.67 2.63
N GLY A 156 -23.75 -7.75 2.89
CA GLY A 156 -25.19 -7.71 3.04
C GLY A 156 -25.87 -7.06 1.84
N GLU A 157 -26.93 -6.29 2.06
CA GLU A 157 -27.70 -5.66 0.98
C GLU A 157 -27.02 -4.46 0.29
N VAL A 158 -25.88 -4.01 0.79
CA VAL A 158 -25.24 -2.79 0.31
C VAL A 158 -24.49 -3.01 -1.00
N GLN A 159 -23.99 -4.22 -1.21
CA GLN A 159 -23.31 -4.64 -2.44
C GLN A 159 -24.11 -5.73 -3.14
N ASN A 160 -24.98 -5.32 -4.06
CA ASN A 160 -25.83 -6.23 -4.82
C ASN A 160 -25.51 -6.16 -6.32
N ILE A 161 -25.36 -7.31 -6.95
CA ILE A 161 -25.31 -7.40 -8.42
C ILE A 161 -26.53 -8.15 -8.95
N LYS A 162 -26.95 -7.82 -10.16
CA LYS A 162 -27.98 -8.54 -10.89
C LYS A 162 -27.36 -9.80 -11.49
N ARG A 163 -27.77 -10.98 -11.03
CA ARG A 163 -27.34 -12.27 -11.59
C ARG A 163 -28.53 -13.04 -12.15
N ALA A 164 -28.28 -13.72 -13.25
CA ALA A 164 -29.16 -14.75 -13.79
C ALA A 164 -28.71 -16.10 -13.20
N TYR A 165 -29.64 -16.85 -12.61
CA TYR A 165 -29.36 -18.19 -12.11
C TYR A 165 -29.67 -19.22 -13.19
N HIS A 166 -28.64 -19.90 -13.68
CA HIS A 166 -28.79 -21.05 -14.56
C HIS A 166 -28.71 -22.32 -13.71
N PRO A 167 -29.71 -23.23 -13.77
CA PRO A 167 -29.64 -24.51 -13.08
C PRO A 167 -28.41 -25.30 -13.53
N VAL A 168 -27.62 -25.80 -12.57
CA VAL A 168 -26.42 -26.62 -12.83
C VAL A 168 -26.74 -28.13 -12.73
N THR A 169 -27.97 -28.48 -12.34
CA THR A 169 -28.46 -29.86 -12.29
C THR A 169 -28.63 -30.46 -13.68
N ARG A 170 -28.48 -31.80 -13.79
CA ARG A 170 -28.73 -32.59 -15.02
C ARG A 170 -30.22 -32.65 -15.41
N GLY A 171 -30.86 -31.49 -15.54
CA GLY A 171 -32.22 -31.34 -16.05
C GLY A 171 -32.20 -31.00 -17.55
N THR A 172 -33.29 -31.32 -18.24
CA THR A 172 -33.52 -30.89 -19.62
C THR A 172 -33.68 -29.37 -19.70
N PHE A 173 -33.07 -28.75 -20.73
CA PHE A 173 -33.21 -27.33 -20.99
C PHE A 173 -34.67 -26.99 -21.34
N GLY A 174 -35.38 -26.33 -20.41
CA GLY A 174 -36.82 -26.07 -20.53
C GLY A 174 -37.19 -24.83 -21.35
N GLY A 175 -36.26 -24.15 -22.02
CA GLY A 175 -36.53 -23.02 -22.91
C GLY A 175 -37.09 -21.73 -22.27
N GLY A 176 -37.30 -21.69 -20.95
CA GLY A 176 -37.83 -20.54 -20.24
C GLY A 176 -36.82 -19.40 -20.06
N LEU A 177 -37.31 -18.16 -20.01
CA LEU A 177 -36.48 -16.98 -19.71
C LEU A 177 -35.95 -17.05 -18.27
N VAL A 178 -34.64 -16.83 -18.12
CA VAL A 178 -34.00 -16.83 -16.80
C VAL A 178 -34.33 -15.54 -16.05
N LYS A 179 -34.81 -15.66 -14.82
CA LYS A 179 -35.10 -14.51 -13.96
C LYS A 179 -33.81 -13.90 -13.42
N ILE A 180 -33.64 -12.60 -13.67
CA ILE A 180 -32.54 -11.81 -13.11
C ILE A 180 -32.93 -11.36 -11.70
N LYS A 181 -32.12 -11.69 -10.70
CA LYS A 181 -32.34 -11.31 -9.30
C LYS A 181 -31.15 -10.50 -8.77
N LYS A 182 -31.41 -9.59 -7.83
CA LYS A 182 -30.36 -8.96 -7.03
C LYS A 182 -29.81 -10.00 -6.05
N GLN A 183 -28.49 -10.10 -5.96
CA GLN A 183 -27.80 -10.97 -5.02
C GLN A 183 -26.64 -10.23 -4.39
N SER A 184 -26.50 -10.38 -3.07
CA SER A 184 -25.32 -9.89 -2.37
C SER A 184 -24.11 -10.69 -2.80
N VAL A 185 -23.00 -10.00 -3.04
CA VAL A 185 -21.74 -10.64 -3.42
C VAL A 185 -20.58 -10.00 -2.67
N ALA A 186 -19.66 -10.84 -2.20
CA ALA A 186 -18.35 -10.39 -1.73
C ALA A 186 -17.48 -9.92 -2.89
N LEU A 187 -16.38 -9.21 -2.58
CA LEU A 187 -15.47 -8.69 -3.60
C LEU A 187 -14.79 -9.79 -4.40
N HIS A 188 -14.53 -10.97 -3.83
CA HIS A 188 -13.94 -12.10 -4.56
C HIS A 188 -14.78 -12.62 -5.73
N HIS A 189 -16.05 -12.23 -5.83
CA HIS A 189 -16.89 -12.57 -6.97
C HIS A 189 -16.84 -11.54 -8.12
N ILE A 190 -16.38 -10.32 -7.86
CA ILE A 190 -16.51 -9.20 -8.80
C ILE A 190 -15.22 -8.43 -9.06
N ALA A 191 -14.25 -8.51 -8.15
CA ALA A 191 -12.96 -7.87 -8.32
C ALA A 191 -12.08 -8.74 -9.23
N SER A 192 -11.44 -8.11 -10.21
CA SER A 192 -10.49 -8.72 -11.12
C SER A 192 -9.08 -8.20 -10.91
N TYR A 193 -8.93 -6.96 -10.43
CA TYR A 193 -7.62 -6.37 -10.16
C TYR A 193 -7.54 -5.73 -8.78
N ALA A 194 -6.33 -5.57 -8.26
CA ALA A 194 -6.05 -4.78 -7.07
C ALA A 194 -4.85 -3.85 -7.26
N SER A 195 -4.90 -2.70 -6.61
CA SER A 195 -3.75 -1.79 -6.46
C SER A 195 -3.50 -1.55 -4.99
N ALA A 196 -2.23 -1.48 -4.58
CA ALA A 196 -1.85 -1.29 -3.19
C ALA A 196 -0.66 -0.33 -3.10
N TYR A 197 -0.76 0.59 -2.15
CA TYR A 197 0.22 1.65 -1.92
C TYR A 197 0.59 1.66 -0.46
N GLU A 198 1.89 1.67 -0.17
CA GLU A 198 2.39 1.95 1.15
C GLU A 198 2.30 3.45 1.42
N VAL A 199 1.79 3.78 2.59
CA VAL A 199 1.58 5.17 3.02
C VAL A 199 1.97 5.25 4.50
N PRO A 200 2.76 6.25 4.93
CA PRO A 200 3.08 6.45 6.33
C PRO A 200 1.81 6.58 7.18
N ASP A 201 1.77 5.97 8.36
CA ASP A 201 0.56 5.87 9.20
C ASP A 201 -0.16 7.22 9.40
N GLY A 202 0.59 8.29 9.64
CA GLY A 202 0.04 9.66 9.83
C GLY A 202 -0.63 10.27 8.59
N LEU A 203 -0.48 9.66 7.41
CA LEU A 203 -1.08 10.10 6.15
C LEU A 203 -2.20 9.15 5.67
N ILE A 204 -2.29 7.92 6.17
CA ILE A 204 -3.26 6.92 5.70
C ILE A 204 -4.69 7.47 5.77
N GLY A 205 -5.09 8.03 6.91
CA GLY A 205 -6.43 8.59 7.07
C GLY A 205 -6.74 9.72 6.07
N LYS A 206 -5.75 10.55 5.72
CA LYS A 206 -5.93 11.64 4.74
C LYS A 206 -6.11 11.08 3.33
N PHE A 207 -5.31 10.09 2.94
CA PHE A 207 -5.42 9.45 1.62
C PHE A 207 -6.71 8.65 1.46
N GLU A 208 -7.13 7.90 2.48
CA GLU A 208 -8.43 7.21 2.47
C GLU A 208 -9.55 8.22 2.24
N ALA A 209 -9.56 9.31 3.03
CA ALA A 209 -10.60 10.31 2.97
C ALA A 209 -10.62 11.04 1.60
N LEU A 210 -9.47 11.22 0.96
CA LEU A 210 -9.37 11.71 -0.41
C LEU A 210 -9.97 10.71 -1.39
N ILE A 211 -9.51 9.45 -1.36
CA ILE A 211 -9.90 8.41 -2.32
C ILE A 211 -11.40 8.12 -2.26
N VAL A 212 -11.98 8.00 -1.05
CA VAL A 212 -13.41 7.77 -0.89
C VAL A 212 -14.23 8.91 -1.52
N ARG A 213 -13.75 10.15 -1.46
CA ARG A 213 -14.42 11.30 -2.09
C ARG A 213 -14.16 11.41 -3.60
N SER A 214 -12.98 11.01 -4.06
CA SER A 214 -12.62 11.03 -5.48
C SER A 214 -13.44 10.02 -6.30
N PHE A 215 -13.91 8.93 -5.67
CA PHE A 215 -14.77 7.91 -6.29
C PHE A 215 -16.21 7.98 -5.75
N ALA A 216 -16.71 9.19 -5.49
CA ALA A 216 -18.06 9.39 -4.98
C ALA A 216 -19.09 8.67 -5.87
N ASN A 217 -19.92 7.82 -5.26
CA ASN A 217 -20.96 6.97 -5.89
C ASN A 217 -20.47 5.74 -6.68
N ASP A 218 -19.18 5.59 -6.93
CA ASP A 218 -18.64 4.42 -7.65
C ASP A 218 -18.19 3.30 -6.71
N LEU A 219 -17.79 3.64 -5.48
CA LEU A 219 -17.33 2.65 -4.50
C LEU A 219 -18.49 1.97 -3.77
N LEU A 220 -18.37 0.65 -3.60
CA LEU A 220 -19.26 -0.20 -2.79
C LEU A 220 -18.92 -0.13 -1.29
N ASN A 221 -18.42 1.01 -0.83
CA ASN A 221 -18.03 1.25 0.56
C ASN A 221 -19.28 1.44 1.43
N VAL A 222 -19.60 0.47 2.28
CA VAL A 222 -20.77 0.47 3.18
C VAL A 222 -20.80 1.66 4.15
N ARG A 223 -19.63 2.16 4.55
CA ARG A 223 -19.48 3.23 5.54
C ARG A 223 -18.96 4.50 4.87
N MET A 224 -19.80 5.17 4.08
CA MET A 224 -19.55 6.57 3.74
C MET A 224 -20.27 7.54 4.69
N GLU A 225 -21.29 7.07 5.43
CA GLU A 225 -22.27 7.95 6.12
C GLU A 225 -22.12 8.08 7.64
N THR A 226 -21.07 7.52 8.25
CA THR A 226 -20.75 7.81 9.67
C THR A 226 -19.32 8.34 9.75
N ILE A 227 -19.18 9.63 9.44
CA ILE A 227 -18.05 10.48 9.85
C ILE A 227 -18.58 11.44 10.90
#